data_AF-A0A1V4J665-F1
#
_entry.id   AF-A0A1V4J665-F1
#
_cell.length_a   1.000
_cell.length_b   1.000
_cell.length_c   1.000
_cell.angle_alpha   90.00
_cell.angle_beta   90.00
_cell.angle_gamma   90.00
#
_symmetry.space_group_name_H-M   'P 1'
#
loop_
_entity.id
_entity.type
_entity.pdbx_description
1 polymer ?
#
loop_
_entity_poly.entity_id
_entity_poly.type
_entity_poly.pdbx_seq_one_letter_code
_entity_poly.pdbx_strand_id
1 'polypeptide(L)'
;MYNCDLHFKVARDRYSGYPLTIEGFAYLWAGARATYGARQGRVCYELKVNEEIPVKHLPPTEPDPHVVRVGWSLDSCSTQLGEEPFSYGYGGTAKKSTDCRFESYGEPFAENDVIACLLDFEVGDTIKLSFLKNGRWLGRCPH
;
A
#
# COMPACT_ATOMS: atom_id res chain seq x y z
N MET A 1 -10.21 -18.01 -3.60
CA MET A 1 -9.22 -16.92 -3.74
C MET A 1 -9.66 -15.83 -2.79
N TYR A 2 -8.87 -15.58 -1.73
CA TYR A 2 -9.18 -14.57 -0.72
C TYR A 2 -8.35 -13.33 -1.06
N ASN A 3 -9.00 -12.17 -1.12
CA ASN A 3 -8.34 -10.93 -1.52
C ASN A 3 -7.85 -10.10 -0.33
N CYS A 4 -7.97 -10.61 0.90
CA CYS A 4 -7.45 -9.93 2.08
C CYS A 4 -7.07 -10.96 3.15
N ASP A 5 -6.24 -10.53 4.08
CA ASP A 5 -5.92 -11.31 5.27
C ASP A 5 -7.16 -11.55 6.14
N LEU A 6 -7.14 -12.65 6.90
CA LEU A 6 -8.23 -13.00 7.82
C LEU A 6 -8.46 -11.91 8.89
N HIS A 7 -7.38 -11.23 9.29
CA HIS A 7 -7.40 -10.13 10.26
C HIS A 7 -7.54 -8.75 9.59
N PHE A 8 -7.94 -8.68 8.32
CA PHE A 8 -8.33 -7.44 7.65
C PHE A 8 -9.86 -7.35 7.53
N LYS A 9 -10.47 -6.34 8.16
CA LYS A 9 -11.92 -6.12 8.09
C LYS A 9 -12.25 -5.20 6.93
N VAL A 10 -13.00 -5.71 5.96
CA VAL A 10 -13.57 -4.93 4.86
C VAL A 10 -14.92 -4.35 5.29
N ALA A 11 -15.11 -3.05 5.09
CA ALA A 11 -16.36 -2.38 5.40
C ALA A 11 -17.47 -2.76 4.39
N ARG A 12 -18.72 -2.50 4.76
CA ARG A 12 -19.89 -2.83 3.92
C ARG A 12 -19.93 -2.06 2.60
N ASP A 13 -19.31 -0.88 2.56
CA ASP A 13 -19.17 -0.09 1.33
C ASP A 13 -18.23 -0.75 0.31
N ARG A 14 -17.37 -1.70 0.75
CA ARG A 14 -16.34 -2.40 -0.01
C ARG A 14 -15.20 -1.50 -0.54
N TYR A 15 -15.10 -0.27 -0.05
CA TYR A 15 -14.07 0.70 -0.42
C TYR A 15 -13.17 1.07 0.75
N SER A 16 -13.57 0.75 1.98
CA SER A 16 -12.77 0.95 3.18
C SER A 16 -12.52 -0.36 3.92
N GLY A 17 -11.47 -0.38 4.73
CA GLY A 17 -11.14 -1.50 5.59
C GLY A 17 -10.01 -1.16 6.54
N TYR A 18 -9.80 -2.02 7.52
CA TYR A 18 -8.81 -1.81 8.57
C TYR A 18 -8.28 -3.13 9.12
N PRO A 19 -7.01 -3.17 9.59
CA PRO A 19 -6.47 -4.31 10.31
C PRO A 19 -7.16 -4.46 11.68
N LEU A 20 -7.27 -5.69 12.17
CA LEU A 20 -7.45 -5.91 13.60
C LEU A 20 -6.21 -5.42 14.35
N THR A 21 -6.41 -4.63 15.40
CA THR A 21 -5.32 -4.08 16.23
C THR A 21 -5.42 -4.54 17.68
N ILE A 22 -6.25 -5.53 17.98
CA ILE A 22 -6.37 -6.10 19.33
C ILE A 22 -5.15 -6.96 19.64
N GLU A 23 -4.55 -6.75 20.82
CA GLU A 23 -3.45 -7.58 21.34
C GLU A 23 -2.33 -7.79 20.30
N GLY A 24 -1.99 -9.06 20.02
CA GLY A 24 -0.93 -9.45 19.11
C GLY A 24 -1.16 -9.07 17.65
N PHE A 25 -2.40 -8.81 17.23
CA PHE A 25 -2.67 -8.43 15.84
C PHE A 25 -2.09 -7.06 15.48
N ALA A 26 -1.85 -6.19 16.47
CA ALA A 26 -1.24 -4.89 16.25
C ALA A 26 0.23 -4.97 15.77
N TYR A 27 0.89 -6.13 15.91
CA TYR A 27 2.24 -6.37 15.38
C TYR A 27 2.22 -7.00 13.97
N LEU A 28 1.04 -7.28 13.42
CA LEU A 28 0.90 -7.96 12.14
C LEU A 28 0.52 -6.98 11.04
N TRP A 29 1.18 -7.10 9.89
CA TRP A 29 0.68 -6.53 8.66
C TRP A 29 -0.61 -7.21 8.23
N ALA A 30 -1.59 -6.42 7.81
CA ALA A 30 -2.79 -6.90 7.15
C ALA A 30 -2.94 -6.19 5.81
N GLY A 31 -3.12 -6.95 4.74
CA GLY A 31 -3.27 -6.46 3.38
C GLY A 31 -4.57 -6.88 2.73
N ALA A 32 -4.93 -6.13 1.70
CA ALA A 32 -6.06 -6.41 0.84
C ALA A 32 -5.72 -6.04 -0.61
N ARG A 33 -6.42 -6.67 -1.56
CA ARG A 33 -6.32 -6.45 -3.00
C ARG A 33 -7.70 -6.16 -3.58
N ALA A 34 -7.76 -5.28 -4.58
CA ALA A 34 -8.97 -5.06 -5.35
C ALA A 34 -9.40 -6.34 -6.10
N THR A 35 -10.67 -6.41 -6.52
CA THR A 35 -11.22 -7.57 -7.22
C THR A 35 -10.90 -7.63 -8.71
N TYR A 36 -10.32 -6.57 -9.26
CA TYR A 36 -9.95 -6.46 -10.67
C TYR A 36 -8.51 -5.97 -10.80
N GLY A 37 -7.81 -6.53 -11.78
CA GLY A 37 -6.49 -6.06 -12.21
C GLY A 37 -6.55 -5.38 -13.58
N ALA A 38 -5.44 -4.77 -13.97
CA ALA A 38 -5.24 -4.17 -15.28
C ALA A 38 -4.10 -4.86 -16.03
N ARG A 39 -4.18 -4.91 -17.36
CA ARG A 39 -3.14 -5.49 -18.24
C ARG A 39 -2.66 -4.54 -19.34
N GLN A 40 -3.34 -3.42 -19.56
CA GLN A 40 -3.07 -2.46 -20.63
C GLN A 40 -3.65 -1.08 -20.30
N GLY A 41 -3.21 -0.06 -21.04
CA GLY A 41 -3.67 1.33 -20.92
C GLY A 41 -2.98 2.10 -19.80
N ARG A 42 -3.63 3.17 -19.34
CA ARG A 42 -3.22 3.95 -18.16
C ARG A 42 -4.31 3.86 -17.12
N VAL A 43 -3.97 3.35 -15.95
CA VAL A 43 -4.92 3.16 -14.85
C VAL A 43 -4.42 3.83 -13.59
N CYS A 44 -5.37 4.28 -12.78
CA CYS A 44 -5.07 4.82 -11.47
C CYS A 44 -6.16 4.48 -10.47
N TYR A 45 -5.79 4.54 -9.20
CA TYR A 45 -6.72 4.55 -8.07
C TYR A 45 -6.15 5.43 -6.97
N GLU A 46 -6.98 5.80 -6.01
CA GLU A 46 -6.57 6.56 -4.83
C GLU A 46 -6.82 5.76 -3.56
N LEU A 47 -5.91 5.90 -2.60
CA LEU A 47 -6.08 5.45 -1.22
C LEU A 47 -6.05 6.69 -0.31
N LYS A 48 -7.03 6.80 0.58
CA LYS A 48 -7.00 7.77 1.67
C LYS A 48 -6.70 7.06 2.98
N VAL A 49 -5.72 7.56 3.74
CA VAL A 49 -5.52 7.16 5.13
C VAL A 49 -6.52 7.94 5.98
N ASN A 50 -7.55 7.28 6.50
CA ASN A 50 -8.62 7.97 7.23
C ASN A 50 -8.25 8.28 8.68
N GLU A 51 -7.63 7.33 9.37
CA GLU A 51 -7.30 7.44 10.80
C GLU A 51 -6.08 6.56 11.13
N GLU A 52 -5.29 7.00 12.10
CA GLU A 52 -4.31 6.15 12.79
C GLU A 52 -5.00 5.44 13.97
N ILE A 53 -5.24 4.13 13.81
CA ILE A 53 -6.00 3.34 14.80
C ILE A 53 -5.19 3.25 16.10
N PRO A 54 -5.73 3.65 17.26
CA PRO A 54 -4.97 3.66 18.51
C PRO A 54 -4.45 2.28 18.92
N VAL A 55 -3.16 2.21 19.24
CA VAL A 55 -2.45 0.98 19.68
C VAL A 55 -1.66 1.23 20.97
N LYS A 56 -2.31 1.87 21.95
CA LYS A 56 -1.68 2.29 23.23
C LYS A 56 -1.10 1.14 24.06
N HIS A 57 -1.49 -0.10 23.75
CA HIS A 57 -0.98 -1.32 24.39
C HIS A 57 0.39 -1.75 23.85
N LEU A 58 0.82 -1.22 22.70
CA LEU A 58 2.16 -1.45 22.17
C LEU A 58 3.20 -0.69 23.01
N PRO A 59 4.41 -1.25 23.17
CA PRO A 59 5.49 -0.55 23.83
C PRO A 59 5.90 0.69 23.01
N PRO A 60 6.37 1.78 23.64
CA PRO A 60 6.87 2.96 22.94
C PRO A 60 8.07 2.69 22.00
N THR A 61 8.67 1.50 22.11
CA THR A 61 9.77 1.04 21.26
C THR A 61 9.32 0.47 19.93
N GLU A 62 8.02 0.21 19.74
CA GLU A 62 7.51 -0.27 18.46
C GLU A 62 7.68 0.81 17.38
N PRO A 63 8.48 0.55 16.33
CA PRO A 63 8.73 1.53 15.30
C PRO A 63 7.54 1.66 14.37
N ASP A 64 7.12 2.91 14.14
CA ASP A 64 6.10 3.28 13.15
C ASP A 64 4.85 2.37 13.16
N PRO A 65 4.07 2.33 14.26
CA PRO A 65 2.99 1.34 14.44
C PRO A 65 1.76 1.56 13.52
N HIS A 66 1.79 2.58 12.68
CA HIS A 66 0.68 3.00 11.82
C HIS A 66 1.05 3.02 10.33
N VAL A 67 2.16 2.39 9.93
CA VAL A 67 2.60 2.44 8.52
C VAL A 67 1.61 1.74 7.61
N VAL A 68 1.27 2.43 6.52
CA VAL A 68 0.50 1.89 5.40
C VAL A 68 1.40 1.76 4.19
N ARG A 69 1.25 0.66 3.43
CA ARG A 69 1.84 0.47 2.09
C ARG A 69 0.74 0.40 1.04
N VAL A 70 0.92 1.09 -0.08
CA VAL A 70 -0.03 1.15 -1.20
C VAL A 70 0.68 0.95 -2.54
N GLY A 71 0.02 0.31 -3.51
CA GLY A 71 0.64 0.05 -4.81
C GLY A 71 0.02 -1.09 -5.60
N TRP A 72 0.85 -1.89 -6.27
CA TRP A 72 0.40 -2.87 -7.26
C TRP A 72 1.10 -4.20 -7.05
N SER A 73 0.38 -5.31 -7.25
CA SER A 73 0.98 -6.65 -7.24
C SER A 73 0.35 -7.52 -8.33
N LEU A 74 1.03 -8.60 -8.70
CA LEU A 74 0.36 -9.71 -9.36
C LEU A 74 -0.62 -10.40 -8.41
N ASP A 75 -1.58 -11.11 -8.99
CA ASP A 75 -2.56 -11.90 -8.23
C ASP A 75 -1.93 -13.07 -7.47
N SER A 76 -0.82 -13.61 -8.00
CA SER A 76 -0.06 -14.70 -7.38
C SER A 76 0.72 -14.28 -6.13
N CYS A 77 0.90 -12.97 -5.90
CA CYS A 77 1.60 -12.48 -4.72
C CYS A 77 0.72 -12.58 -3.46
N SER A 78 1.37 -12.67 -2.31
CA SER A 78 0.76 -12.48 -1.00
C SER A 78 0.22 -11.05 -0.83
N THR A 79 -0.49 -10.84 0.28
CA THR A 79 -1.02 -9.53 0.70
C THR A 79 0.05 -8.63 1.34
N GLN A 80 1.28 -9.13 1.50
CA GLN A 80 2.42 -8.39 2.07
C GLN A 80 3.11 -7.54 0.99
N LEU A 81 2.49 -6.40 0.69
CA LEU A 81 2.87 -5.57 -0.45
C LEU A 81 4.35 -5.11 -0.39
N GLY A 82 5.16 -5.53 -1.36
CA GLY A 82 6.57 -5.14 -1.49
C GLY A 82 7.56 -6.22 -1.07
N GLU A 83 7.08 -7.36 -0.56
CA GLU A 83 7.92 -8.48 -0.09
C GLU A 83 8.15 -9.56 -1.15
N GLU A 84 7.69 -9.32 -2.38
CA GLU A 84 7.85 -10.25 -3.51
C GLU A 84 8.28 -9.53 -4.79
N PRO A 85 8.93 -10.22 -5.75
CA PRO A 85 9.50 -9.60 -6.96
C PRO A 85 8.52 -8.83 -7.85
N PHE A 86 7.24 -9.22 -7.86
CA PHE A 86 6.20 -8.57 -8.67
C PHE A 86 5.17 -7.85 -7.79
N SER A 87 5.60 -7.40 -6.62
CA SER A 87 4.82 -6.60 -5.69
C SER A 87 5.53 -5.28 -5.45
N TYR A 88 4.91 -4.18 -5.84
CA TYR A 88 5.47 -2.83 -5.77
C TYR A 88 4.65 -1.99 -4.81
N GLY A 89 5.23 -1.60 -3.68
CA GLY A 89 4.57 -0.80 -2.66
C GLY A 89 5.27 0.54 -2.41
N TYR A 90 4.51 1.55 -2.03
CA TYR A 90 4.99 2.82 -1.47
C TYR A 90 4.43 2.97 -0.06
N GLY A 91 5.32 3.16 0.91
CA GLY A 91 5.00 3.18 2.33
C GLY A 91 5.03 4.58 2.96
N GLY A 92 4.27 4.76 4.04
CA GLY A 92 4.17 6.01 4.80
C GLY A 92 5.50 6.56 5.32
N THR A 93 6.55 5.73 5.39
CA THR A 93 7.92 6.11 5.78
C THR A 93 8.79 6.63 4.63
N ALA A 94 8.17 7.08 3.52
CA ALA A 94 8.86 7.57 2.32
C ALA A 94 9.76 6.51 1.66
N LYS A 95 9.27 5.27 1.56
CA LYS A 95 10.01 4.17 0.94
C LYS A 95 9.19 3.49 -0.13
N LYS A 96 9.81 3.23 -1.29
CA LYS A 96 9.32 2.23 -2.25
C LYS A 96 9.82 0.85 -1.84
N SER A 97 9.06 -0.18 -2.18
CA SER A 97 9.31 -1.56 -1.78
C SER A 97 9.03 -2.55 -2.90
N THR A 98 9.94 -3.48 -3.13
CA THR A 98 9.79 -4.66 -4.00
C THR A 98 10.85 -5.70 -3.63
N ASP A 99 10.55 -6.99 -3.73
CA ASP A 99 11.50 -8.08 -3.44
C ASP A 99 12.18 -7.93 -2.06
N CYS A 100 11.43 -7.50 -1.03
CA CYS A 100 11.95 -7.21 0.32
C CYS A 100 13.03 -6.10 0.38
N ARG A 101 13.18 -5.30 -0.69
CA ARG A 101 14.09 -4.15 -0.74
C ARG A 101 13.30 -2.89 -0.53
N PHE A 102 13.77 -2.05 0.38
CA PHE A 102 13.11 -0.81 0.77
C PHE A 102 14.06 0.36 0.52
N GLU A 103 13.69 1.23 -0.40
CA GLU A 103 14.54 2.34 -0.87
C GLU A 103 13.80 3.67 -0.72
N SER A 104 14.52 4.74 -0.37
CA SER A 104 13.92 6.07 -0.20
C SER A 104 13.25 6.56 -1.48
N TYR A 105 12.01 7.00 -1.38
CA TYR A 105 11.22 7.53 -2.49
C TYR A 105 10.10 8.44 -1.99
N GLY A 106 9.83 9.52 -2.73
CA GLY A 106 8.72 10.43 -2.44
C GLY A 106 8.89 11.11 -1.08
N GLU A 107 7.79 11.19 -0.34
CA GLU A 107 7.74 11.85 0.96
C GLU A 107 6.99 10.98 1.99
N PRO A 108 7.10 11.25 3.30
CA PRO A 108 6.28 10.54 4.27
C PRO A 108 4.80 10.84 4.07
N PHE A 109 3.91 9.91 4.39
CA PHE A 109 2.47 10.14 4.42
C PHE A 109 1.84 9.42 5.62
N ALA A 110 0.76 10.00 6.13
CA ALA A 110 0.12 9.58 7.36
C ALA A 110 -1.39 9.84 7.30
N GLU A 111 -2.04 9.94 8.46
CA GLU A 111 -3.46 10.29 8.57
C GLU A 111 -3.84 11.49 7.68
N ASN A 112 -5.01 11.39 7.04
CA ASN A 112 -5.62 12.38 6.16
C ASN A 112 -4.94 12.59 4.80
N ASP A 113 -3.79 11.95 4.53
CA ASP A 113 -3.18 12.00 3.21
C ASP A 113 -3.90 11.08 2.20
N VAL A 114 -3.97 11.56 0.95
CA VAL A 114 -4.47 10.81 -0.21
C VAL A 114 -3.32 10.47 -1.13
N ILE A 115 -3.14 9.18 -1.40
CA ILE A 115 -2.11 8.65 -2.30
C ILE A 115 -2.76 8.12 -3.57
N ALA A 116 -2.48 8.75 -4.71
CA ALA A 116 -2.86 8.20 -6.00
C ALA A 116 -1.76 7.27 -6.51
N CYS A 117 -2.13 6.08 -6.97
CA CYS A 117 -1.24 5.09 -7.54
C CYS A 117 -1.45 5.04 -9.05
N LEU A 118 -0.43 5.39 -9.83
CA LEU A 118 -0.51 5.45 -11.29
C LEU A 118 0.26 4.29 -11.92
N LEU A 119 -0.35 3.63 -12.90
CA LEU A 119 0.24 2.55 -13.68
C LEU A 119 0.03 2.82 -15.17
N ASP A 120 1.12 2.91 -15.91
CA ASP A 120 1.12 3.19 -17.35
C ASP A 120 1.77 2.04 -18.11
N PHE A 121 0.97 1.32 -18.90
CA PHE A 121 1.38 0.21 -19.74
C PHE A 121 1.77 0.65 -21.17
N GLU A 122 1.61 1.93 -21.52
CA GLU A 122 1.77 2.41 -22.89
C GLU A 122 3.17 2.97 -23.17
N VAL A 123 4.11 2.82 -22.23
CA VAL A 123 5.44 3.40 -22.36
C VAL A 123 6.45 2.41 -22.90
N GLY A 124 6.40 2.22 -24.22
CA GLY A 124 7.28 1.30 -24.93
C GLY A 124 7.16 -0.12 -24.39
N ASP A 125 8.29 -0.80 -24.21
CA ASP A 125 8.34 -2.18 -23.70
C ASP A 125 8.38 -2.27 -22.16
N THR A 126 8.10 -1.16 -21.47
CA THR A 126 8.19 -1.09 -20.01
C THR A 126 6.90 -0.55 -19.41
N ILE A 127 6.59 -0.99 -18.20
CA ILE A 127 5.52 -0.41 -17.39
C ILE A 127 6.11 0.75 -16.59
N LYS A 128 5.35 1.82 -16.36
CA LYS A 128 5.76 2.90 -15.44
C LYS A 128 4.83 2.98 -14.24
N LEU A 129 5.45 3.03 -13.06
CA LEU A 129 4.81 3.28 -11.78
C LEU A 129 5.11 4.71 -11.30
N SER A 130 4.12 5.39 -10.75
CA SER A 130 4.34 6.66 -10.03
C SER A 130 3.23 6.92 -9.01
N PHE A 131 3.50 7.84 -8.08
CA PHE A 131 2.58 8.18 -7.00
C PHE A 131 2.36 9.69 -6.93
N LEU A 132 1.14 10.08 -6.53
CA LEU A 132 0.82 11.45 -6.13
C LEU A 132 0.45 11.46 -4.67
N LYS A 133 0.90 12.47 -3.92
CA LYS A 133 0.42 12.77 -2.58
C LYS A 133 -0.41 14.05 -2.62
N ASN A 134 -1.69 13.96 -2.24
CA ASN A 134 -2.63 15.09 -2.23
C ASN A 134 -2.62 15.85 -3.57
N GLY A 135 -2.63 15.11 -4.69
CA GLY A 135 -2.57 15.67 -6.04
C GLY A 135 -1.19 16.14 -6.52
N ARG A 136 -0.16 16.15 -5.66
CA ARG A 136 1.22 16.50 -6.06
C ARG A 136 2.01 15.27 -6.48
N TRP A 137 2.59 15.33 -7.67
CA TRP A 137 3.44 14.27 -8.21
C TRP A 137 4.74 14.11 -7.42
N LEU A 138 5.05 12.87 -7.03
CA LEU A 138 6.25 12.50 -6.26
C LEU A 138 7.44 12.07 -7.13
N GLY A 139 7.34 12.25 -8.45
CA GLY A 139 8.32 11.79 -9.41
C GLY A 139 8.08 10.34 -9.85
N ARG A 140 8.90 9.88 -10.81
CA ARG A 140 8.85 8.50 -11.30
C ARG A 140 9.35 7.55 -10.21
N CYS A 141 8.63 6.47 -9.93
CA CYS A 141 9.10 5.40 -9.05
C CYS A 141 9.97 4.42 -9.85
N PRO A 142 11.28 4.32 -9.59
CA PRO A 142 12.13 3.33 -10.25
C PRO A 142 11.78 1.93 -9.74
N HIS A 143 11.85 0.92 -10.61
CA HIS A 143 11.62 -0.49 -10.31
C HIS A 143 12.68 -1.32 -11.03
#